data_AF-A0A6J1X2S5-F1
#
_entry.id   AF-A0A6J1X2S5-F1
#
_cell.length_a   1.000
_cell.length_b   1.000
_cell.length_c   1.000
_cell.angle_alpha   90.00
_cell.angle_beta   90.00
_cell.angle_gamma   90.00
#
_symmetry.space_group_name_H-M   'P 1'
#
loop_
_entity.id
_entity.type
_entity.pdbx_description
1 polymer ?
#
loop_
_entity_poly.entity_id
_entity_poly.type
_entity_poly.pdbx_seq_one_letter_code
_entity_poly.pdbx_strand_id
1 'polypeptide(L)' 'MFFEPMLTAPLPRCEPFSLQQLARALIVSHTTYDGVEKLPLPARMRAYLKEYHYRQRVRVRRLEPDLYEPHHC' A
#
# COMPACT_ATOMS: atom_id res chain seq x y z
N MET A 1 9.89 -8.86 -25.43
CA MET A 1 9.34 -7.50 -25.64
C MET A 1 8.50 -7.17 -24.42
N PHE A 2 8.91 -6.19 -23.62
CA PHE A 2 8.17 -5.73 -22.46
C PHE A 2 7.41 -4.48 -22.89
N PHE A 3 6.09 -4.62 -23.03
CA PHE A 3 5.22 -3.52 -23.42
C PHE A 3 4.58 -3.00 -22.14
N GLU A 4 5.18 -1.99 -21.52
CA GLU A 4 4.56 -1.32 -20.37
C GLU A 4 3.36 -0.48 -20.85
N PRO A 5 2.27 -0.45 -20.06
CA PRO A 5 1.14 0.41 -20.37
C PRO A 5 1.57 1.88 -20.26
N MET A 6 1.35 2.65 -21.32
CA MET A 6 1.69 4.08 -21.36
C MET A 6 0.49 4.92 -20.90
N LEU A 7 0.59 5.53 -19.71
CA LEU A 7 -0.45 6.37 -19.11
C LEU A 7 -0.30 7.85 -19.50
N THR A 8 -0.63 8.22 -20.75
CA THR A 8 -0.38 9.59 -21.28
C THR A 8 -1.49 10.59 -21.01
N ALA A 9 -2.74 10.15 -20.90
CA ALA A 9 -3.89 11.03 -20.73
C ALA A 9 -4.71 10.60 -19.51
N PRO A 10 -4.81 11.44 -18.45
CA PRO A 10 -5.64 11.14 -17.30
C PRO A 10 -7.11 11.35 -17.63
N LEU A 11 -7.96 10.41 -17.21
CA LEU A 11 -9.42 10.57 -17.27
C LEU A 11 -9.91 11.22 -15.97
N PRO A 12 -10.49 12.44 -15.99
CA PRO A 12 -10.99 13.08 -14.79
C PRO A 12 -12.19 12.32 -14.22
N ARG A 13 -12.33 12.36 -12.89
CA ARG A 13 -13.50 11.79 -12.20
C ARG A 13 -14.69 12.73 -12.34
N CYS A 14 -15.88 12.16 -12.51
CA CYS A 14 -17.12 12.94 -12.63
C CYS A 14 -17.68 13.38 -11.28
N GLU A 15 -17.42 12.62 -10.21
CA GLU A 15 -18.07 12.82 -8.91
C GLU A 15 -17.04 12.88 -7.76
N PRO A 16 -17.32 13.65 -6.69
CA PRO A 16 -16.50 13.66 -5.50
C PRO A 16 -16.60 12.34 -4.73
N PHE A 17 -15.59 12.05 -3.91
CA PHE A 17 -15.66 10.93 -2.98
C PHE A 17 -16.66 11.21 -1.86
N SER A 18 -17.26 10.15 -1.30
CA SER A 18 -18.09 10.30 -0.11
C SER A 18 -17.25 10.75 1.09
N LEU A 19 -17.88 11.42 2.06
CA LEU A 19 -17.20 11.82 3.31
C LEU A 19 -16.56 10.60 4.01
N GLN A 20 -17.22 9.45 3.98
CA GLN A 20 -16.71 8.22 4.58
C GLN A 20 -15.44 7.70 3.87
N GLN A 21 -15.32 7.85 2.55
CA GLN A 21 -14.12 7.50 1.80
C GLN A 21 -12.97 8.47 2.07
N LEU A 22 -13.25 9.77 2.13
CA LEU A 22 -12.28 10.80 2.48
C LEU A 22 -11.74 10.62 3.90
N ALA A 23 -12.63 10.35 4.86
CA ALA A 23 -12.25 10.05 6.24
C ALA A 23 -11.38 8.80 6.34
N ARG A 24 -11.72 7.73 5.58
CA ARG A 24 -10.86 6.54 5.52
C ARG A 24 -9.46 6.89 5.02
N ALA A 25 -9.34 7.65 3.93
CA ALA A 25 -8.04 7.99 3.37
C ALA A 25 -7.16 8.71 4.41
N LEU A 26 -7.74 9.65 5.16
CA LEU A 26 -7.05 10.37 6.24
C LEU A 26 -6.67 9.46 7.42
N ILE A 27 -7.56 8.58 7.86
CA ILE A 27 -7.29 7.67 8.98
C ILE A 27 -6.18 6.70 8.60
N VAL A 28 -6.27 6.07 7.41
CA VAL A 28 -5.31 5.08 6.93
C VAL A 28 -3.94 5.69 6.64
N SER A 29 -3.85 6.99 6.30
CA SER A 29 -2.55 7.67 6.16
C SER A 29 -1.84 7.92 7.50
N HIS A 30 -2.54 7.82 8.63
CA HIS A 30 -2.00 8.05 9.97
C HIS A 30 -2.02 6.79 10.86
N THR A 31 -2.31 5.62 10.29
CA THR A 31 -2.30 4.35 11.00
C THR A 31 -1.70 3.24 10.14
N THR A 32 -1.43 2.09 10.75
CA THR A 32 -0.99 0.89 10.02
C THR A 32 -2.11 -0.14 9.96
N TYR A 33 -2.00 -1.13 9.08
CA TYR A 33 -2.98 -2.23 8.99
C TYR A 33 -3.27 -2.87 10.36
N ASP A 34 -2.23 -3.12 11.15
CA ASP A 34 -2.36 -3.67 12.50
C ASP A 34 -2.83 -2.63 13.52
N GLY A 35 -2.49 -1.35 13.30
CA GLY A 35 -2.96 -0.22 14.09
C GLY A 35 -4.49 -0.06 14.06
N VAL A 36 -5.14 -0.41 12.95
CA VAL A 36 -6.61 -0.36 12.81
C VAL A 36 -7.32 -1.24 13.86
N GLU A 37 -6.74 -2.36 14.29
CA GLU A 37 -7.36 -3.23 15.31
C GLU A 37 -7.45 -2.57 16.69
N LYS A 38 -6.57 -1.61 16.96
CA LYS A 38 -6.50 -0.90 18.25
C LYS A 38 -7.50 0.25 18.34
N LEU A 39 -8.16 0.61 17.22
CA LEU A 39 -9.14 1.69 17.21
C LEU A 39 -10.43 1.25 17.90
N PRO A 40 -11.06 2.13 18.72
CA PRO A 40 -12.33 1.85 19.40
C PRO A 40 -13.51 1.96 18.42
N LEU A 41 -13.50 1.13 17.37
CA LEU A 41 -14.48 1.13 16.28
C LEU A 41 -15.17 -0.24 16.17
N PRO A 42 -16.43 -0.28 15.69
CA PRO A 42 -17.10 -1.53 15.36
C PRO A 42 -16.34 -2.35 14.33
N ALA A 43 -16.46 -3.68 14.39
CA ALA A 43 -15.75 -4.61 13.49
C ALA A 43 -15.97 -4.28 12.00
N ARG A 44 -17.20 -3.88 11.62
CA ARG A 44 -17.53 -3.47 10.24
C ARG A 44 -16.73 -2.25 9.78
N MET A 45 -16.53 -1.26 10.66
CA MET A 45 -15.73 -0.08 10.31
C MET A 45 -14.25 -0.43 10.21
N ARG A 46 -13.73 -1.29 11.10
CA ARG A 46 -12.34 -1.78 10.98
C ARG A 46 -12.10 -2.52 9.67
N ALA A 47 -13.04 -3.36 9.26
CA ALA A 47 -12.98 -4.04 7.96
C ALA A 47 -12.97 -3.05 6.79
N TYR A 48 -13.80 -2.00 6.83
CA TYR A 48 -13.84 -0.95 5.83
C TYR A 48 -12.52 -0.15 5.72
N LEU A 49 -11.86 0.12 6.85
CA LEU A 49 -10.54 0.77 6.86
C LEU A 49 -9.45 -0.12 6.26
N LYS A 50 -9.61 -1.45 6.34
CA LYS A 50 -8.65 -2.45 5.87
C LYS A 50 -8.78 -2.83 4.39
N GLU A 51 -9.87 -2.43 3.73
CA GLU A 51 -10.25 -2.87 2.38
C GLU A 51 -9.15 -2.71 1.30
N TYR A 52 -8.35 -1.65 1.36
CA TYR A 52 -7.35 -1.32 0.31
C TYR A 52 -5.91 -1.75 0.67
N HIS A 53 -5.75 -2.78 1.49
CA HIS A 53 -4.43 -3.32 1.84
C HIS A 53 -4.07 -4.54 0.99
N TYR A 54 -2.88 -4.50 0.40
CA TYR A 54 -2.35 -5.63 -0.37
C TYR A 54 -1.71 -6.67 0.55
N ARG A 55 -2.01 -7.95 0.32
CA ARG A 55 -1.29 -9.07 0.94
C ARG A 55 -0.03 -9.35 0.11
N GLN A 56 1.09 -8.74 0.48
CA GLN A 56 2.36 -8.99 -0.20
C GLN A 56 3.02 -10.26 0.35
N ARG A 57 3.04 -11.34 -0.44
CA ARG A 57 3.83 -12.54 -0.13
C ARG A 57 5.28 -12.28 -0.56
N VAL A 58 6.12 -11.80 0.34
CA VAL A 58 7.55 -11.64 0.05
C VAL A 58 8.24 -12.99 0.25
N ARG A 59 8.84 -13.53 -0.81
CA ARG A 59 9.86 -14.59 -0.68
C ARG A 59 11.21 -13.89 -0.51
N VAL A 60 11.73 -13.88 0.71
CA VAL A 60 13.05 -13.29 0.97
C VAL A 60 14.10 -14.29 0.51
N ARG A 61 14.75 -14.02 -0.63
CA ARG A 61 16.00 -14.69 -0.99
C ARG A 61 17.11 -13.92 -0.30
N ARG A 62 17.79 -14.52 0.67
CA ARG A 62 19.01 -13.93 1.24
C ARG A 62 20.04 -13.84 0.11
N LEU A 63 20.53 -12.63 -0.17
CA LEU A 63 21.67 -12.44 -1.05
C LEU A 63 22.89 -12.83 -0.20
N GLU A 64 23.70 -13.80 -0.66
CA GLU A 64 24.92 -14.18 0.04
C GLU A 64 25.86 -12.96 0.15
N PRO A 65 26.47 -12.69 1.32
CA PRO A 65 27.33 -11.52 1.54
C PRO A 65 28.62 -11.51 0.71
N ASP A 66 29.05 -12.67 0.20
CA ASP A 66 30.42 -12.89 -0.26
C ASP A 66 30.71 -12.40 -1.70
N LEU A 67 29.77 -11.68 -2.34
CA LEU A 67 29.93 -11.18 -3.72
C LEU A 67 30.45 -9.74 -3.82
N TYR A 68 30.76 -9.09 -2.69
CA TYR A 68 31.40 -7.78 -2.65
C TYR A 68 32.78 -7.90 -1.99
N GLU A 69 33.74 -8.56 -2.66
CA GLU A 69 35.13 -8.22 -2.41
C GLU A 69 35.43 -6.88 -3.12
N PRO A 70 35.75 -5.81 -2.38
CA PRO A 70 36.29 -4.61 -3.00
C PRO A 70 37.69 -4.96 -3.51
N HIS A 71 37.85 -5.06 -4.82
CA HIS A 71 39.17 -5.03 -5.44
C HIS A 71 39.82 -3.69 -5.12
N HIS A 72 40.67 -3.66 -4.10
CA HIS A 72 41.57 -2.57 -3.82
C HIS A 72 42.69 -2.61 -4.87
N CYS A 73 42.71 -1.60 -5.76
CA CYS A 73 43.89 -1.22 -6.54
C CYS A 73 44.85 -0.38 -5.69
#